data_AF-A0A2V9V2X0-F1
#
_entry.id   AF-A0A2V9V2X0-F1
#
_cell.length_a   1.000
_cell.length_b   1.000
_cell.length_c   1.000
_cell.angle_alpha   90.00
_cell.angle_beta   90.00
_cell.angle_gamma   90.00
#
_symmetry.space_group_name_H-M   'P 1'
#
loop_
_entity.id
_entity.type
_entity.pdbx_description
1 polymer ?
#
loop_
_entity_poly.entity_id
_entity_poly.type
_entity_poly.pdbx_seq_one_letter_code
_entity_poly.pdbx_strand_id
1 'polypeptide(L)'
;MLKGLNDNKSGIGTKIEVFAGANRQKFEIAGSSGYLGQNSTEITVGLGQEKQADVVRMLWPTGIVQDEVEVPADHQQAYTEIDRRGSSCPTLFVWDGRRFHLVSDLLGAGVVGHWVGRGQRNIARPTEYVKVDRNMIREKDGKLSFRLMEPMEEVVYLDRVRLLAVDHASDVDVYPNEYFASNPPYPTFKVIGSRNATPPAGAWDEHGHNVLPDLLAHRYFGDFDLLPFKGFTKPHSLELDLGEPYRGGPLRLLMHGEIEYFTATGMYAADQAGIQATAPYVEAMDAKGKWVRVIDDMGFPAGLPRMTVADLSGKLLPGTQHIRISTNLQIYWDNILIDRTPQDVSVRLAPLSLRSADLHFHGYPRQIEDQPPGNVKYVYEEVSSTGPYARQAGTYTRYGDVRELLADFDDRLVVFGSGEEVALEFDPTSLPTLPKGWVRDYFFLANGYEKDMDFYAAEGNTVDPVPFRAMQTYPYPGKSFPLDDEHLNYFLIYNTRHVSGNEPRGYRYEYQTPK
;
A
#
# COMPACT_ATOMS: atom_id res chain seq x y z
N MET A 1 1.91 24.62 22.62
CA MET A 1 3.24 24.06 22.29
C MET A 1 3.07 23.02 21.20
N LEU A 2 3.89 23.07 20.16
CA LEU A 2 3.89 22.08 19.08
C LEU A 2 5.11 21.18 19.16
N LYS A 3 4.93 19.89 18.86
CA LYS A 3 6.01 18.91 18.77
C LYS A 3 5.89 18.14 17.46
N GLY A 4 6.87 18.33 16.56
CA GLY A 4 6.94 17.56 15.32
C GLY A 4 7.29 16.10 15.57
N LEU A 5 6.69 15.23 14.76
CA LEU A 5 6.97 13.81 14.64
C LEU A 5 7.83 13.55 13.40
N ASN A 6 7.27 13.65 12.19
CA ASN A 6 8.02 13.50 10.93
C ASN A 6 8.64 14.84 10.52
N ASP A 7 8.03 15.94 10.95
CA ASP A 7 8.62 17.28 10.87
C ASP A 7 9.65 17.57 11.96
N ASN A 8 10.30 18.72 11.83
CA ASN A 8 11.25 19.21 12.84
C ASN A 8 10.61 19.22 14.25
N LYS A 9 11.35 18.73 15.24
CA LYS A 9 10.81 18.46 16.59
C LYS A 9 10.28 19.70 17.31
N SER A 10 10.68 20.89 16.87
CA SER A 10 10.22 22.19 17.42
C SER A 10 8.96 22.74 16.74
N GLY A 11 8.42 22.06 15.71
CA GLY A 11 7.22 22.48 14.98
C GLY A 11 7.41 23.76 14.14
N ILE A 12 8.65 24.16 13.86
CA ILE A 12 8.97 25.35 13.07
C ILE A 12 8.37 25.24 11.65
N GLY A 13 7.79 26.32 11.15
CA GLY A 13 7.11 26.38 9.84
C GLY A 13 5.67 25.88 9.86
N THR A 14 5.19 25.32 10.99
CA THR A 14 3.78 24.92 11.13
C THR A 14 2.90 26.16 11.06
N LYS A 15 1.94 26.14 10.13
CA LYS A 15 0.94 27.20 9.99
C LYS A 15 -0.28 26.83 10.83
N ILE A 16 -0.75 27.74 11.67
CA ILE A 16 -1.88 27.51 12.57
C ILE A 16 -3.01 28.46 12.20
N GLU A 17 -4.22 27.94 12.01
CA GLU A 17 -5.44 28.73 11.88
C GLU A 17 -6.36 28.45 13.07
N VAL A 18 -6.81 29.49 13.76
CA VAL A 18 -7.72 29.37 14.90
C VAL A 18 -9.04 30.03 14.57
N PHE A 19 -10.12 29.25 14.71
CA PHE A 19 -11.50 29.65 14.51
C PHE A 19 -12.20 29.69 15.88
N ALA A 20 -12.81 30.82 16.22
CA ALA A 20 -13.57 31.00 17.46
C ALA A 20 -14.72 32.00 17.23
N GLY A 21 -15.96 31.49 17.22
CA GLY A 21 -17.14 32.26 16.85
C GLY A 21 -17.00 32.82 15.43
N ALA A 22 -17.02 34.15 15.29
CA ALA A 22 -16.82 34.82 14.01
C ALA A 22 -15.34 35.14 13.69
N ASN A 23 -14.41 34.86 14.62
CA ASN A 23 -13.00 35.21 14.47
C ASN A 23 -12.22 34.08 13.79
N ARG A 24 -11.38 34.46 12.82
CA ARG A 24 -10.34 33.60 12.23
C ARG A 24 -8.99 34.30 12.37
N GLN A 25 -8.02 33.63 12.97
CA GLN A 25 -6.65 34.12 13.12
C GLN A 25 -5.67 33.12 12.51
N LYS A 26 -4.57 33.61 11.94
CA LYS A 26 -3.54 32.78 11.31
C LYS A 26 -2.16 33.12 11.86
N PHE A 27 -1.38 32.09 12.16
CA PHE A 27 -0.05 32.16 12.73
C PHE A 27 0.89 31.19 12.01
N GLU A 28 2.19 31.36 12.23
CA GLU A 28 3.22 30.41 11.80
C GLU A 28 4.30 30.35 12.88
N ILE A 29 4.77 29.15 13.22
CA ILE A 29 5.92 29.01 14.12
C ILE A 29 7.19 29.44 13.38
N ALA A 30 7.62 30.67 13.60
CA ALA A 30 8.82 31.19 12.95
C ALA A 30 10.09 30.56 13.55
N GLY A 31 10.99 30.10 12.67
CA GLY A 31 12.31 29.59 13.06
C GLY A 31 13.41 30.65 13.15
N SER A 32 13.07 31.94 12.99
CA SER A 32 14.07 32.99 12.96
C SER A 32 14.75 33.16 14.32
N SER A 33 16.08 33.30 14.30
CA SER A 33 16.92 33.61 15.45
C SER A 33 17.72 34.89 15.18
N GLY A 34 17.87 35.71 16.22
CA GLY A 34 18.75 36.89 16.24
C GLY A 34 19.92 36.67 17.21
N TYR A 35 20.82 37.67 17.34
CA TYR A 35 21.90 37.58 18.33
C TYR A 35 21.31 37.38 19.74
N LEU A 36 21.56 36.21 20.34
CA LEU A 36 21.08 35.78 21.65
C LEU A 36 19.54 35.75 21.79
N GLY A 37 18.78 35.56 20.70
CA GLY A 37 17.32 35.49 20.77
C GLY A 37 16.73 34.49 19.76
N GLN A 38 15.64 33.84 20.14
CA GLN A 38 14.84 32.98 19.27
C GLN A 38 13.36 33.35 19.40
N ASN A 39 12.59 33.17 18.33
CA ASN A 39 11.14 33.26 18.43
C ASN A 39 10.59 32.18 19.37
N SER A 40 9.49 32.50 20.04
CA SER A 40 8.78 31.51 20.86
C SER A 40 8.20 30.41 19.96
N THR A 41 8.35 29.15 20.36
CA THR A 41 7.62 28.02 19.77
C THR A 41 6.21 27.85 20.37
N GLU A 42 5.82 28.79 21.23
CA GLU A 42 4.48 28.90 21.81
C GLU A 42 3.71 30.06 21.15
N ILE A 43 2.50 29.77 20.69
CA ILE A 43 1.58 30.78 20.17
C ILE A 43 0.54 31.07 21.24
N THR A 44 0.41 32.35 21.61
CA THR A 44 -0.69 32.83 22.44
C THR A 44 -1.76 33.42 21.53
N VAL A 45 -2.99 32.93 21.65
CA VAL A 45 -4.12 33.35 20.80
C VAL A 45 -5.20 33.96 21.67
N GLY A 46 -5.58 35.21 21.39
CA GLY A 46 -6.71 35.85 22.06
C GLY A 46 -8.02 35.44 21.40
N LEU A 47 -8.96 34.87 22.16
CA LEU A 47 -10.27 34.42 21.66
C LEU A 47 -11.41 35.44 21.86
N GLY A 48 -11.11 36.59 22.46
CA GLY A 48 -12.13 37.60 22.77
C GLY A 48 -13.03 37.16 23.93
N GLN A 49 -14.33 37.05 23.69
CA GLN A 49 -15.32 36.60 24.69
C GLN A 49 -15.63 35.09 24.60
N GLU A 50 -15.10 34.42 23.58
CA GLU A 50 -15.31 32.99 23.40
C GLU A 50 -14.58 32.19 24.48
N LYS A 51 -15.23 31.15 24.98
CA LYS A 51 -14.69 30.27 26.04
C LYS A 51 -13.90 29.09 25.50
N GLN A 52 -13.89 28.91 24.19
CA GLN A 52 -13.15 27.87 23.48
C GLN A 52 -12.87 28.34 22.05
N ALA A 53 -11.87 27.75 21.41
CA ALA A 53 -11.75 27.77 19.97
C ALA A 53 -12.60 26.63 19.39
N ASP A 54 -13.39 26.92 18.37
CA ASP A 54 -14.19 25.91 17.65
C ASP A 54 -13.27 24.93 16.93
N VAL A 55 -12.22 25.45 16.29
CA VAL A 55 -11.20 24.67 15.58
C VAL A 55 -9.83 25.34 15.71
N VAL A 56 -8.81 24.56 16.04
CA VAL A 56 -7.38 24.88 15.87
C VAL A 56 -6.83 23.96 14.79
N ARG A 57 -6.61 24.51 13.59
CA ARG A 57 -6.07 23.81 12.42
C ARG A 57 -4.58 24.04 12.31
N MET A 58 -3.81 22.97 12.20
CA MET A 58 -2.37 22.98 12.03
C MET A 58 -2.03 22.38 10.66
N LEU A 59 -1.26 23.10 9.85
CA LEU A 59 -0.62 22.61 8.63
C LEU A 59 0.88 22.51 8.90
N TRP A 60 1.35 21.29 9.12
CA TRP A 60 2.74 20.96 9.38
C TRP A 60 3.60 21.10 8.11
N PRO A 61 4.92 21.35 8.23
CA PRO A 61 5.77 21.62 7.06
C PRO A 61 5.80 20.52 6.00
N THR A 62 5.63 19.25 6.38
CA THR A 62 5.49 18.12 5.43
C THR A 62 4.15 18.07 4.70
N GLY A 63 3.18 18.93 5.04
CA GLY A 63 1.86 18.99 4.42
C GLY A 63 0.73 18.40 5.25
N ILE A 64 1.03 17.80 6.41
CA ILE A 64 0.02 17.20 7.29
C ILE A 64 -0.92 18.29 7.82
N VAL A 65 -2.23 18.12 7.57
CA VAL A 65 -3.28 18.92 8.18
C VAL A 65 -3.87 18.18 9.38
N GLN A 66 -3.97 18.85 10.52
CA GLN A 66 -4.51 18.32 11.78
C GLN A 66 -5.44 19.36 12.41
N ASP A 67 -6.65 18.94 12.76
CA ASP A 67 -7.62 19.79 13.47
C ASP A 67 -7.81 19.31 14.91
N GLU A 68 -7.88 20.27 15.82
CA GLU A 68 -8.31 20.07 17.21
C GLU A 68 -9.55 20.95 17.41
N VAL A 69 -10.65 20.36 17.88
CA VAL A 69 -11.94 21.08 18.00
C VAL A 69 -12.34 21.25 19.45
N GLU A 70 -13.18 22.26 19.70
CA GLU A 70 -13.68 22.58 21.05
C GLU A 70 -12.55 22.75 22.07
N VAL A 71 -11.48 23.44 21.66
CA VAL A 71 -10.27 23.63 22.45
C VAL A 71 -10.53 24.70 23.51
N PRO A 72 -10.46 24.39 24.82
CA PRO A 72 -10.84 25.32 25.86
C PRO A 72 -9.89 26.53 25.95
N ALA A 73 -10.46 27.72 26.18
CA ALA A 73 -9.72 28.95 26.45
C ALA A 73 -9.00 28.87 27.81
N ASP A 74 -8.03 29.77 28.05
CA ASP A 74 -7.29 29.87 29.32
C ASP A 74 -6.53 28.60 29.74
N HIS A 75 -6.26 27.69 28.79
CA HIS A 75 -5.47 26.48 28.98
C HIS A 75 -4.29 26.43 28.02
N GLN A 76 -3.13 25.98 28.50
CA GLN A 76 -2.02 25.62 27.62
C GLN A 76 -2.31 24.29 26.94
N GLN A 77 -2.25 24.27 25.61
CA GLN A 77 -2.41 23.07 24.81
C GLN A 77 -1.05 22.61 24.27
N ALA A 78 -0.84 21.30 24.26
CA ALA A 78 0.32 20.67 23.65
C ALA A 78 -0.14 19.72 22.55
N TYR A 79 0.21 20.04 21.30
CA TYR A 79 -0.13 19.21 20.14
C TYR A 79 1.13 18.57 19.61
N THR A 80 1.09 17.24 19.52
CA THR A 80 2.08 16.47 18.78
C THR A 80 1.53 16.27 17.38
N GLU A 81 2.39 16.45 16.37
CA GLU A 81 2.08 16.08 14.99
C GLU A 81 1.58 14.65 14.98
N ILE A 82 0.40 14.45 14.41
CA ILE A 82 -0.13 13.11 14.20
C ILE A 82 0.83 12.31 13.32
N ASP A 83 1.05 11.04 13.65
CA ASP A 83 1.66 10.10 12.72
C ASP A 83 0.65 9.76 11.63
N ARG A 84 0.44 10.74 10.76
CA ARG A 84 -0.36 10.57 9.58
C ARG A 84 0.50 9.76 8.62
N ARG A 85 0.31 8.45 8.59
CA ARG A 85 0.63 7.68 7.39
C ARG A 85 -0.10 8.40 6.25
N GLY A 86 0.64 9.18 5.47
CA GLY A 86 0.06 10.15 4.52
C GLY A 86 -0.40 9.50 3.23
N SER A 87 0.04 8.27 2.99
CA SER A 87 -0.15 7.52 1.76
C SER A 87 -0.46 6.05 2.12
N SER A 88 -1.45 5.46 1.48
CA SER A 88 -1.63 4.01 1.43
C SER A 88 -2.27 3.62 0.11
N CYS A 89 -1.88 2.45 -0.37
CA CYS A 89 -2.55 1.82 -1.48
C CYS A 89 -4.01 1.46 -1.11
N PRO A 90 -4.95 1.41 -2.08
CA PRO A 90 -6.32 1.05 -1.81
C PRO A 90 -6.43 -0.35 -1.23
N THR A 91 -7.39 -0.51 -0.33
CA THR A 91 -7.62 -1.74 0.42
C THR A 91 -8.74 -2.57 -0.20
N LEU A 92 -8.51 -3.88 -0.27
CA LEU A 92 -9.50 -4.85 -0.75
C LEU A 92 -10.11 -5.60 0.42
N PHE A 93 -11.43 -5.57 0.52
CA PHE A 93 -12.20 -6.39 1.44
C PHE A 93 -13.02 -7.44 0.70
N VAL A 94 -13.30 -8.56 1.37
CA VAL A 94 -14.15 -9.64 0.89
C VAL A 94 -15.18 -10.03 1.94
N TRP A 95 -16.39 -10.40 1.52
CA TRP A 95 -17.41 -10.92 2.42
C TRP A 95 -17.10 -12.36 2.87
N ASP A 96 -16.99 -12.56 4.18
CA ASP A 96 -16.66 -13.86 4.79
C ASP A 96 -17.88 -14.72 5.16
N GLY A 97 -19.10 -14.21 4.90
CA GLY A 97 -20.36 -14.82 5.34
C GLY A 97 -21.03 -14.08 6.50
N ARG A 98 -20.32 -13.18 7.17
CA ARG A 98 -20.79 -12.41 8.34
C ARG A 98 -20.42 -10.94 8.28
N ARG A 99 -19.22 -10.62 7.80
CA ARG A 99 -18.66 -9.27 7.72
C ARG A 99 -17.66 -9.15 6.56
N PHE A 100 -17.26 -7.92 6.25
CA PHE A 100 -16.17 -7.69 5.31
C PHE A 100 -14.82 -7.81 6.02
N HIS A 101 -13.94 -8.64 5.48
CA HIS A 101 -12.60 -8.87 5.98
C HIS A 101 -11.57 -8.32 5.01
N LEU A 102 -10.55 -7.64 5.53
CA LEU A 102 -9.42 -7.14 4.75
C LEU A 102 -8.68 -8.33 4.12
N VAL A 103 -8.54 -8.34 2.79
CA VAL A 103 -7.71 -9.31 2.07
C VAL A 103 -6.27 -8.83 2.12
N SER A 104 -6.03 -7.65 1.57
CA SER A 104 -4.75 -6.94 1.54
C SER A 104 -4.99 -5.55 0.95
N ASP A 105 -3.95 -4.76 0.80
CA ASP A 105 -3.92 -3.59 -0.09
C ASP A 105 -3.60 -4.01 -1.54
N LEU A 106 -3.72 -3.10 -2.50
CA LEU A 106 -3.57 -3.38 -3.93
C LEU A 106 -3.00 -2.16 -4.65
N LEU A 107 -2.38 -2.38 -5.81
CA LEU A 107 -1.82 -1.33 -6.67
C LEU A 107 -0.58 -0.64 -6.08
N GLY A 108 0.12 -1.26 -5.12
CA GLY A 108 1.32 -0.66 -4.52
C GLY A 108 2.49 -0.48 -5.49
N ALA A 109 2.57 -1.28 -6.56
CA ALA A 109 3.50 -1.03 -7.67
C ALA A 109 2.94 -0.05 -8.72
N GLY A 110 1.66 0.31 -8.62
CA GLY A 110 0.91 1.20 -9.51
C GLY A 110 0.99 2.68 -9.15
N VAL A 111 1.67 3.05 -8.05
CA VAL A 111 1.93 4.45 -7.67
C VAL A 111 2.48 5.24 -8.85
N VAL A 112 2.03 6.47 -9.04
CA VAL A 112 2.58 7.39 -10.04
C VAL A 112 3.21 8.61 -9.39
N GLY A 113 4.34 9.06 -9.94
CA GLY A 113 4.96 10.32 -9.52
C GLY A 113 5.73 10.25 -8.21
N HIS A 114 5.95 9.06 -7.65
CA HIS A 114 6.76 8.87 -6.45
C HIS A 114 8.21 9.26 -6.71
N TRP A 115 8.81 10.03 -5.80
CA TRP A 115 10.21 10.44 -5.91
C TRP A 115 11.13 9.24 -5.61
N VAL A 116 12.04 8.92 -6.53
CA VAL A 116 13.00 7.80 -6.34
C VAL A 116 14.46 8.22 -6.49
N GLY A 117 14.72 9.46 -6.90
CA GLY A 117 16.07 9.93 -7.16
C GLY A 117 16.07 11.32 -7.79
N ARG A 118 17.26 11.93 -7.87
CA ARG A 118 17.44 13.26 -8.47
C ARG A 118 16.99 13.26 -9.93
N GLY A 119 15.94 14.05 -10.22
CA GLY A 119 15.35 14.14 -11.55
C GLY A 119 14.62 12.86 -12.00
N GLN A 120 14.34 11.93 -11.09
CA GLN A 120 13.73 10.64 -11.41
C GLN A 120 12.42 10.43 -10.64
N ARG A 121 11.54 9.66 -11.26
CA ARG A 121 10.27 9.18 -10.70
C ARG A 121 10.15 7.69 -10.92
N ASN A 122 9.37 7.03 -10.09
CA ASN A 122 9.11 5.61 -10.23
C ASN A 122 8.42 5.30 -11.58
N ILE A 123 8.57 4.06 -12.03
CA ILE A 123 7.85 3.55 -13.21
C ILE A 123 6.68 2.71 -12.69
N ALA A 124 5.46 3.22 -12.85
CA ALA A 124 4.26 2.53 -12.40
C ALA A 124 4.04 1.19 -13.14
N ARG A 125 3.69 0.16 -12.39
CA ARG A 125 3.19 -1.13 -12.87
C ARG A 125 1.70 -1.24 -12.52
N PRO A 126 0.79 -0.96 -13.47
CA PRO A 126 -0.65 -0.85 -13.21
C PRO A 126 -1.36 -2.20 -13.22
N THR A 127 -0.73 -3.27 -12.75
CA THR A 127 -1.34 -4.61 -12.74
C THR A 127 -0.89 -5.32 -11.50
N GLU A 128 -1.83 -5.80 -10.71
CA GLU A 128 -1.54 -6.56 -9.50
C GLU A 128 -2.54 -7.69 -9.29
N TYR A 129 -2.04 -8.81 -8.78
CA TYR A 129 -2.83 -9.99 -8.45
C TYR A 129 -2.71 -10.32 -6.96
N VAL A 130 -3.83 -10.38 -6.26
CA VAL A 130 -3.88 -10.82 -4.86
C VAL A 130 -4.65 -12.13 -4.76
N LYS A 131 -4.12 -13.07 -3.98
CA LYS A 131 -4.83 -14.30 -3.65
C LYS A 131 -5.90 -14.02 -2.61
N VAL A 132 -7.08 -14.58 -2.84
CA VAL A 132 -8.17 -14.66 -1.86
C VAL A 132 -8.35 -16.14 -1.55
N ASP A 133 -7.95 -16.55 -0.35
CA ASP A 133 -8.09 -17.94 0.07
C ASP A 133 -9.56 -18.34 0.16
N ARG A 134 -9.87 -19.58 -0.25
CA ARG A 134 -11.24 -20.12 -0.26
C ARG A 134 -11.97 -20.06 1.08
N ASN A 135 -11.24 -19.94 2.18
CA ASN A 135 -11.79 -19.87 3.52
C ASN A 135 -12.20 -18.44 3.91
N MET A 136 -11.71 -17.43 3.21
CA MET A 136 -12.01 -16.01 3.46
C MET A 136 -13.28 -15.52 2.76
N ILE A 137 -13.79 -16.28 1.78
CA ILE A 137 -14.86 -15.83 0.90
C ILE A 137 -16.10 -16.72 0.98
N ARG A 138 -17.27 -16.09 1.11
CA ARG A 138 -18.59 -16.75 1.04
C ARG A 138 -19.53 -15.94 0.15
N GLU A 139 -20.57 -16.60 -0.33
CA GLU A 139 -21.61 -15.91 -1.08
C GLU A 139 -22.43 -14.97 -0.18
N LYS A 140 -22.79 -13.80 -0.72
CA LYS A 140 -23.77 -12.86 -0.18
C LYS A 140 -24.85 -12.67 -1.23
N ASP A 141 -26.08 -13.06 -0.92
CA ASP A 141 -27.22 -12.96 -1.84
C ASP A 141 -26.95 -13.57 -3.24
N GLY A 142 -26.24 -14.71 -3.28
CA GLY A 142 -25.87 -15.41 -4.52
C GLY A 142 -24.74 -14.77 -5.32
N LYS A 143 -23.95 -13.88 -4.71
CA LYS A 143 -22.82 -13.19 -5.34
C LYS A 143 -21.56 -13.31 -4.50
N LEU A 144 -20.40 -13.10 -5.13
CA LEU A 144 -19.13 -12.90 -4.42
C LEU A 144 -18.87 -11.39 -4.29
N SER A 145 -18.94 -10.88 -3.06
CA SER A 145 -18.90 -9.44 -2.77
C SER A 145 -17.53 -8.97 -2.31
N PHE A 146 -17.04 -7.91 -2.94
CA PHE A 146 -15.77 -7.24 -2.62
C PHE A 146 -15.98 -5.73 -2.44
N ARG A 147 -15.10 -5.11 -1.66
CA ARG A 147 -15.02 -3.64 -1.53
C ARG A 147 -13.59 -3.23 -1.82
N LEU A 148 -13.40 -2.40 -2.84
CA LEU A 148 -12.12 -1.78 -3.10
C LEU A 148 -12.24 -0.31 -2.71
N MET A 149 -11.48 0.12 -1.72
CA MET A 149 -11.64 1.45 -1.13
C MET A 149 -10.32 2.17 -0.97
N GLU A 150 -10.38 3.50 -0.95
CA GLU A 150 -9.25 4.36 -0.61
C GLU A 150 -9.45 4.90 0.82
N PRO A 151 -8.83 4.30 1.84
CA PRO A 151 -9.04 4.69 3.24
C PRO A 151 -8.28 5.95 3.66
N MET A 152 -7.34 6.46 2.85
CA MET A 152 -6.33 7.44 3.25
C MET A 152 -6.26 8.61 2.25
N GLU A 153 -5.18 9.39 2.25
CA GLU A 153 -5.05 10.60 1.45
C GLU A 153 -4.43 10.31 0.07
N GLU A 154 -5.17 9.56 -0.73
CA GLU A 154 -4.78 9.27 -2.12
C GLU A 154 -5.94 9.43 -3.10
N VAL A 155 -5.58 9.46 -4.38
CA VAL A 155 -6.52 9.27 -5.49
C VAL A 155 -6.16 7.99 -6.23
N VAL A 156 -7.17 7.17 -6.46
CA VAL A 156 -7.08 5.91 -7.18
C VAL A 156 -7.67 6.09 -8.57
N TYR A 157 -6.97 5.56 -9.57
CA TYR A 157 -7.39 5.50 -10.96
C TYR A 157 -7.56 4.04 -11.38
N LEU A 158 -8.74 3.48 -11.14
CA LEU A 158 -9.02 2.07 -11.39
C LEU A 158 -9.55 1.86 -12.81
N ASP A 159 -8.85 1.07 -13.61
CA ASP A 159 -9.18 0.82 -15.03
C ASP A 159 -9.92 -0.50 -15.19
N ARG A 160 -9.45 -1.58 -14.55
CA ARG A 160 -10.08 -2.91 -14.67
C ARG A 160 -10.05 -3.67 -13.36
N VAL A 161 -11.09 -4.47 -13.13
CA VAL A 161 -11.02 -5.55 -12.14
C VAL A 161 -11.43 -6.88 -12.74
N ARG A 162 -10.80 -7.97 -12.30
CA ARG A 162 -11.24 -9.34 -12.61
C ARG A 162 -11.13 -10.23 -11.38
N LEU A 163 -12.05 -11.18 -11.29
CA LEU A 163 -11.95 -12.28 -10.34
C LEU A 163 -11.76 -13.57 -11.11
N LEU A 164 -10.68 -14.29 -10.81
CA LEU A 164 -10.38 -15.58 -11.41
C LEU A 164 -10.59 -16.66 -10.36
N ALA A 165 -11.53 -17.58 -10.57
CA ALA A 165 -11.57 -18.83 -9.83
C ALA A 165 -10.39 -19.71 -10.29
N VAL A 166 -9.66 -20.24 -9.32
CA VAL A 166 -8.49 -21.09 -9.52
C VAL A 166 -8.82 -22.46 -8.94
N ASP A 167 -9.22 -23.38 -9.80
CA ASP A 167 -9.54 -24.75 -9.39
C ASP A 167 -8.28 -25.61 -9.48
N HIS A 168 -7.99 -26.36 -8.42
CA HIS A 168 -6.83 -27.23 -8.35
C HIS A 168 -7.06 -28.41 -7.42
N ALA A 169 -6.16 -29.40 -7.44
CA ALA A 169 -6.19 -30.51 -6.50
C ALA A 169 -6.00 -30.01 -5.06
N SER A 170 -6.67 -30.64 -4.10
CA SER A 170 -6.68 -30.22 -2.70
C SER A 170 -5.33 -30.32 -1.99
N ASP A 171 -4.38 -31.05 -2.57
CA ASP A 171 -3.03 -31.27 -2.07
C ASP A 171 -1.98 -30.38 -2.78
N VAL A 172 -2.44 -29.39 -3.56
CA VAL A 172 -1.64 -28.34 -4.20
C VAL A 172 -2.07 -27.00 -3.64
N ASP A 173 -1.12 -26.16 -3.27
CA ASP A 173 -1.36 -24.74 -3.03
C ASP A 173 -1.10 -23.94 -4.30
N VAL A 174 -1.85 -22.88 -4.52
CA VAL A 174 -1.71 -22.00 -5.69
C VAL A 174 -1.47 -20.56 -5.26
N TYR A 175 -0.56 -19.88 -5.96
CA TYR A 175 -0.23 -18.48 -5.76
C TYR A 175 -0.11 -17.75 -7.10
N PRO A 176 -0.49 -16.46 -7.19
CA PRO A 176 -0.07 -15.67 -8.33
C PRO A 176 1.45 -15.48 -8.26
N ASN A 177 2.12 -15.45 -9.40
CA ASN A 177 3.48 -14.95 -9.48
C ASN A 177 3.46 -13.42 -9.34
N GLU A 178 3.40 -12.96 -8.09
CA GLU A 178 3.29 -11.56 -7.74
C GLU A 178 4.33 -11.17 -6.70
N TYR A 179 4.95 -10.00 -6.90
CA TYR A 179 5.89 -9.34 -6.01
C TYR A 179 6.13 -7.91 -6.52
N PHE A 180 6.45 -6.98 -5.62
CA PHE A 180 6.97 -5.67 -5.99
C PHE A 180 8.38 -5.84 -6.55
N ALA A 181 8.61 -5.49 -7.81
CA ALA A 181 9.94 -5.39 -8.40
C ALA A 181 10.31 -3.91 -8.55
N SER A 182 11.52 -3.55 -8.12
CA SER A 182 11.97 -2.15 -8.16
C SER A 182 12.20 -1.66 -9.58
N ASN A 183 12.53 -2.58 -10.50
CA ASN A 183 12.73 -2.29 -11.91
C ASN A 183 12.20 -3.43 -12.79
N PRO A 184 11.89 -3.17 -14.08
CA PRO A 184 11.61 -4.22 -15.05
C PRO A 184 12.77 -5.23 -15.17
N PRO A 185 12.50 -6.50 -15.52
CA PRO A 185 11.20 -7.04 -15.92
C PRO A 185 10.28 -7.32 -14.72
N TYR A 186 9.02 -6.90 -14.87
CA TYR A 186 7.98 -7.13 -13.87
C TYR A 186 7.45 -8.57 -13.92
N PRO A 187 6.90 -9.10 -12.81
CA PRO A 187 6.31 -10.43 -12.79
C PRO A 187 5.19 -10.54 -13.82
N THR A 188 5.30 -11.53 -14.71
CA THR A 188 4.22 -11.92 -15.61
C THR A 188 3.22 -12.80 -14.86
N PHE A 189 1.95 -12.70 -15.26
CA PHE A 189 0.92 -13.55 -14.69
C PHE A 189 1.20 -15.02 -15.01
N LYS A 190 1.37 -15.82 -13.95
CA LYS A 190 1.35 -17.28 -13.96
C LYS A 190 0.79 -17.77 -12.64
N VAL A 191 0.11 -18.91 -12.67
CA VAL A 191 -0.26 -19.61 -11.43
C VAL A 191 0.92 -20.48 -11.03
N ILE A 192 1.46 -20.23 -9.84
CA ILE A 192 2.48 -21.07 -9.22
C ILE A 192 1.77 -22.14 -8.41
N GLY A 193 1.89 -23.39 -8.83
CA GLY A 193 1.47 -24.53 -8.01
C GLY A 193 2.63 -25.00 -7.14
N SER A 194 2.33 -25.25 -5.88
CA SER A 194 3.26 -25.78 -4.89
C SER A 194 2.69 -27.02 -4.22
N ARG A 195 3.56 -28.00 -3.98
CA ARG A 195 3.25 -29.24 -3.28
C ARG A 195 4.39 -29.56 -2.33
N ASN A 196 4.06 -29.82 -1.07
CA ASN A 196 5.04 -30.19 -0.04
C ASN A 196 6.19 -29.18 0.08
N ALA A 197 5.93 -27.88 -0.05
CA ALA A 197 6.95 -26.88 0.25
C ALA A 197 7.30 -26.98 1.76
N THR A 198 8.59 -26.89 2.06
CA THR A 198 9.09 -27.10 3.42
C THR A 198 9.78 -25.84 3.94
N PRO A 199 9.74 -25.57 5.25
CA PRO A 199 10.59 -24.54 5.85
C PRO A 199 12.08 -24.80 5.55
N PRO A 200 12.93 -23.77 5.59
CA PRO A 200 14.38 -23.96 5.55
C PRO A 200 14.85 -24.83 6.72
N ALA A 201 15.98 -25.51 6.55
CA ALA A 201 16.60 -26.31 7.61
C ALA A 201 17.23 -25.44 8.71
N GLY A 202 17.51 -24.18 8.39
CA GLY A 202 18.06 -23.17 9.28
C GLY A 202 17.87 -21.79 8.70
N ALA A 203 17.71 -20.81 9.59
CA ALA A 203 17.55 -19.40 9.22
C ALA A 203 18.23 -18.52 10.27
N TRP A 204 19.08 -17.58 9.84
CA TRP A 204 19.81 -16.68 10.72
C TRP A 204 19.76 -15.24 10.23
N ASP A 205 19.57 -14.30 11.15
CA ASP A 205 19.68 -12.86 10.86
C ASP A 205 21.15 -12.40 10.74
N GLU A 206 21.36 -11.11 10.46
CA GLU A 206 22.68 -10.50 10.34
C GLU A 206 23.49 -10.48 11.63
N HIS A 207 22.83 -10.66 12.78
CA HIS A 207 23.43 -10.77 14.10
C HIS A 207 23.82 -12.21 14.44
N GLY A 208 23.42 -13.19 13.61
CA GLY A 208 23.64 -14.62 13.82
C GLY A 208 22.61 -15.26 14.75
N HIS A 209 21.51 -14.59 15.09
CA HIS A 209 20.41 -15.18 15.84
C HIS A 209 19.65 -16.16 14.95
N ASN A 210 19.27 -17.31 15.52
CA ASN A 210 18.44 -18.29 14.82
C ASN A 210 16.98 -17.83 14.84
N VAL A 211 16.45 -17.47 13.66
CA VAL A 211 15.08 -17.00 13.46
C VAL A 211 14.14 -18.09 12.94
N LEU A 212 14.64 -19.32 12.74
CA LEU A 212 13.80 -20.46 12.33
C LEU A 212 12.59 -20.70 13.26
N PRO A 213 12.69 -20.58 14.61
CA PRO A 213 11.53 -20.76 15.49
C PRO A 213 10.42 -19.73 15.28
N ASP A 214 10.74 -18.52 14.79
CA ASP A 214 9.75 -17.49 14.48
C ASP A 214 9.08 -17.78 13.13
N LEU A 215 9.87 -18.14 12.11
CA LEU A 215 9.36 -18.60 10.81
C LEU A 215 8.42 -19.80 10.90
N LEU A 216 8.73 -20.76 11.77
CA LEU A 216 7.88 -21.95 12.01
C LEU A 216 6.60 -21.63 12.77
N ALA A 217 6.60 -20.54 13.54
CA ALA A 217 5.48 -20.13 14.36
C ALA A 217 4.66 -18.99 13.75
N HIS A 218 4.98 -18.58 12.52
CA HIS A 218 4.35 -17.42 11.85
C HIS A 218 4.44 -16.16 12.71
N ARG A 219 5.63 -15.90 13.27
CA ARG A 219 5.94 -14.66 13.98
C ARG A 219 6.91 -13.85 13.14
N TYR A 220 6.60 -12.57 12.96
CA TYR A 220 7.53 -11.63 12.37
C TYR A 220 8.80 -11.52 13.22
N PHE A 221 9.94 -11.47 12.56
CA PHE A 221 11.25 -11.21 13.17
C PHE A 221 11.92 -10.00 12.51
N GLY A 222 12.93 -9.45 13.19
CA GLY A 222 13.71 -8.32 12.72
C GLY A 222 13.90 -7.28 13.82
N ASP A 223 15.08 -7.25 14.44
CA ASP A 223 15.53 -6.24 15.39
C ASP A 223 16.36 -5.15 14.70
N PHE A 224 15.85 -4.67 13.56
CA PHE A 224 16.58 -3.81 12.65
C PHE A 224 17.11 -2.53 13.32
N ASP A 225 18.35 -2.18 13.00
CA ASP A 225 18.91 -0.84 13.23
C ASP A 225 18.21 0.18 12.31
N LEU A 226 17.10 0.77 12.78
CA LEU A 226 16.31 1.73 12.02
C LEU A 226 17.09 3.01 11.71
N LEU A 227 16.93 3.51 10.48
CA LEU A 227 17.42 4.83 10.09
C LEU A 227 16.34 5.90 10.34
N PRO A 228 16.69 7.19 10.42
CA PRO A 228 15.72 8.27 10.61
C PRO A 228 14.86 8.54 9.36
N PHE A 229 14.91 7.66 8.35
CA PHE A 229 14.14 7.75 7.12
C PHE A 229 13.16 6.57 7.11
N LYS A 230 11.86 6.87 7.05
CA LYS A 230 10.81 5.85 7.11
C LYS A 230 11.03 4.75 6.07
N GLY A 231 10.88 3.49 6.47
CA GLY A 231 11.09 2.31 5.62
C GLY A 231 12.55 1.91 5.38
N PHE A 232 13.51 2.61 5.99
CA PHE A 232 14.95 2.31 5.88
C PHE A 232 15.58 1.83 7.17
N THR A 233 16.54 0.93 7.02
CA THR A 233 17.37 0.37 8.09
C THR A 233 18.84 0.45 7.68
N LYS A 234 19.77 0.16 8.60
CA LYS A 234 21.11 -0.28 8.17
C LYS A 234 20.97 -1.58 7.34
N PRO A 235 21.94 -1.88 6.46
CA PRO A 235 21.92 -3.13 5.71
C PRO A 235 21.78 -4.33 6.64
N HIS A 236 20.80 -5.18 6.39
CA HIS A 236 20.56 -6.43 7.10
C HIS A 236 20.49 -7.60 6.13
N SER A 237 20.53 -8.82 6.67
CA SER A 237 20.49 -10.02 5.86
C SER A 237 19.86 -11.20 6.58
N LEU A 238 19.19 -12.05 5.79
CA LEU A 238 18.65 -13.32 6.21
C LEU A 238 19.39 -14.44 5.48
N GLU A 239 20.15 -15.24 6.22
CA GLU A 239 20.79 -16.46 5.72
C GLU A 239 19.83 -17.64 5.86
N LEU A 240 19.69 -18.44 4.81
CA LEU A 240 18.82 -19.62 4.76
C LEU A 240 19.63 -20.85 4.38
N ASP A 241 19.47 -21.93 5.15
CA ASP A 241 19.86 -23.29 4.76
C ASP A 241 18.71 -23.96 4.02
N LEU A 242 18.95 -24.30 2.75
CA LEU A 242 17.98 -24.93 1.87
C LEU A 242 17.66 -26.39 2.25
N GLY A 243 18.35 -26.95 3.24
CA GLY A 243 18.25 -28.31 3.76
C GLY A 243 18.89 -29.35 2.84
N GLU A 244 18.61 -29.27 1.54
CA GLU A 244 19.18 -30.12 0.51
C GLU A 244 19.95 -29.28 -0.52
N PRO A 245 21.15 -29.71 -0.94
CA PRO A 245 21.89 -29.04 -2.00
C PRO A 245 21.07 -28.94 -3.29
N TYR A 246 21.11 -27.78 -3.93
CA TYR A 246 20.43 -27.55 -5.19
C TYR A 246 20.97 -28.50 -6.29
N ARG A 247 20.06 -29.21 -6.98
CA ARG A 247 20.42 -30.24 -7.98
C ARG A 247 20.08 -29.82 -9.42
N GLY A 248 19.69 -28.56 -9.62
CA GLY A 248 19.02 -28.11 -10.85
C GLY A 248 17.49 -28.22 -10.74
N GLY A 249 16.78 -27.59 -11.67
CA GLY A 249 15.31 -27.63 -11.74
C GLY A 249 14.62 -26.53 -10.92
N PRO A 250 13.34 -26.73 -10.57
CA PRO A 250 12.55 -25.75 -9.82
C PRO A 250 13.12 -25.50 -8.41
N LEU A 251 13.26 -24.22 -8.09
CA LEU A 251 13.49 -23.75 -6.73
C LEU A 251 12.86 -22.36 -6.59
N ARG A 252 11.83 -22.27 -5.76
CA ARG A 252 11.18 -21.02 -5.39
C ARG A 252 11.19 -20.85 -3.88
N LEU A 253 11.27 -19.59 -3.44
CA LEU A 253 10.92 -19.22 -2.09
C LEU A 253 9.49 -18.69 -2.12
N LEU A 254 8.61 -19.30 -1.34
CA LEU A 254 7.28 -18.79 -1.05
C LEU A 254 7.39 -18.03 0.27
N MET A 255 7.27 -16.71 0.22
CA MET A 255 7.61 -15.84 1.34
C MET A 255 6.39 -15.02 1.75
N HIS A 256 5.88 -15.25 2.96
CA HIS A 256 4.87 -14.41 3.58
C HIS A 256 5.55 -13.31 4.38
N GLY A 257 5.13 -12.08 4.16
CA GLY A 257 5.68 -10.93 4.85
C GLY A 257 5.01 -9.63 4.43
N GLU A 258 5.50 -8.54 4.99
CA GLU A 258 5.10 -7.17 4.70
C GLU A 258 6.30 -6.24 4.69
N ILE A 259 6.10 -5.02 4.22
CA ILE A 259 7.11 -3.96 4.23
C ILE A 259 6.55 -2.72 4.93
N GLU A 260 7.35 -2.12 5.82
CA GLU A 260 7.09 -0.74 6.23
C GLU A 260 7.56 0.18 5.09
N TYR A 261 6.60 0.78 4.38
CA TYR A 261 6.89 1.56 3.18
C TYR A 261 7.75 2.78 3.45
N PHE A 262 8.71 3.01 2.57
CA PHE A 262 9.33 4.31 2.40
C PHE A 262 8.35 5.28 1.72
N THR A 263 8.40 6.55 2.11
CA THR A 263 7.65 7.62 1.45
C THR A 263 8.55 8.41 0.50
N ALA A 264 7.98 9.19 -0.42
CA ALA A 264 8.77 10.02 -1.33
C ALA A 264 9.63 11.04 -0.55
N THR A 265 9.07 11.61 0.53
CA THR A 265 9.82 12.45 1.48
C THR A 265 10.93 11.67 2.18
N GLY A 266 10.66 10.44 2.64
CA GLY A 266 11.66 9.57 3.26
C GLY A 266 12.81 9.23 2.32
N MET A 267 12.50 8.88 1.07
CA MET A 267 13.50 8.61 0.03
C MET A 267 14.34 9.85 -0.30
N TYR A 268 13.72 11.02 -0.41
CA TYR A 268 14.44 12.27 -0.66
C TYR A 268 15.43 12.58 0.48
N ALA A 269 14.98 12.45 1.73
CA ALA A 269 15.82 12.66 2.89
C ALA A 269 16.99 11.65 2.96
N ALA A 270 16.74 10.38 2.63
CA ALA A 270 17.77 9.35 2.53
C ALA A 270 18.82 9.67 1.44
N ASP A 271 18.41 10.11 0.25
CA ASP A 271 19.32 10.52 -0.83
C ASP A 271 20.22 11.68 -0.42
N GLN A 272 19.68 12.67 0.30
CA GLN A 272 20.46 13.79 0.82
C GLN A 272 21.54 13.33 1.82
N ALA A 273 21.28 12.23 2.54
CA ALA A 273 22.25 11.59 3.42
C ALA A 273 23.18 10.59 2.71
N GLY A 274 23.07 10.44 1.38
CA GLY A 274 23.87 9.50 0.59
C GLY A 274 23.42 8.04 0.70
N ILE A 275 22.20 7.79 1.16
CA ILE A 275 21.61 6.46 1.33
C ILE A 275 20.64 6.21 0.18
N GLN A 276 20.73 5.02 -0.44
CA GLN A 276 19.85 4.60 -1.53
C GLN A 276 19.10 3.33 -1.14
N ALA A 277 17.90 3.14 -1.69
CA ALA A 277 17.15 1.90 -1.53
C ALA A 277 17.89 0.73 -2.20
N THR A 278 18.04 -0.37 -1.48
CA THR A 278 18.63 -1.61 -1.98
C THR A 278 17.53 -2.66 -2.02
N ALA A 279 17.02 -2.95 -3.21
CA ALA A 279 16.07 -4.04 -3.41
C ALA A 279 16.63 -5.35 -2.82
N PRO A 280 15.78 -6.22 -2.23
CA PRO A 280 16.25 -7.49 -1.70
C PRO A 280 16.89 -8.33 -2.78
N TYR A 281 18.16 -8.63 -2.57
CA TYR A 281 18.95 -9.41 -3.50
C TYR A 281 19.36 -10.74 -2.89
N VAL A 282 19.66 -11.72 -3.74
CA VAL A 282 20.08 -13.05 -3.30
C VAL A 282 21.54 -13.29 -3.65
N GLU A 283 22.28 -13.74 -2.66
CA GLU A 283 23.61 -14.33 -2.80
C GLU A 283 23.55 -15.83 -2.51
N ALA A 284 24.38 -16.58 -3.22
CA ALA A 284 24.55 -18.02 -3.05
C ALA A 284 25.96 -18.30 -2.53
N MET A 285 26.08 -19.21 -1.57
CA MET A 285 27.38 -19.67 -1.12
C MET A 285 27.97 -20.63 -2.16
N ASP A 286 29.19 -20.34 -2.62
CA ASP A 286 29.93 -21.22 -3.53
C ASP A 286 30.67 -22.34 -2.79
N ALA A 287 31.25 -23.28 -3.53
CA ALA A 287 31.98 -24.42 -2.97
C ALA A 287 33.25 -24.04 -2.18
N LYS A 288 33.68 -22.77 -2.23
CA LYS A 288 34.83 -22.23 -1.47
C LYS A 288 34.36 -21.44 -0.24
N GLY A 289 33.06 -21.39 0.05
CA GLY A 289 32.48 -20.64 1.16
C GLY A 289 32.35 -19.14 0.89
N LYS A 290 32.43 -18.70 -0.37
CA LYS A 290 32.25 -17.29 -0.73
C LYS A 290 30.81 -17.02 -1.18
N TRP A 291 30.24 -15.92 -0.70
CA TRP A 291 28.96 -15.40 -1.17
C TRP A 291 29.09 -14.77 -2.57
N VAL A 292 28.21 -15.18 -3.49
CA VAL A 292 28.15 -14.70 -4.87
C VAL A 292 26.74 -14.24 -5.20
N ARG A 293 26.59 -13.00 -5.66
CA ARG A 293 25.31 -12.45 -6.14
C ARG A 293 24.75 -13.28 -7.29
N VAL A 294 23.50 -13.74 -7.16
CA VAL A 294 22.78 -14.55 -8.16
C VAL A 294 21.47 -13.92 -8.64
N ILE A 295 20.88 -13.02 -7.84
CA ILE A 295 19.68 -12.25 -8.17
C ILE A 295 19.87 -10.83 -7.63
N ASP A 296 19.69 -9.82 -8.48
CA ASP A 296 19.84 -8.40 -8.10
C ASP A 296 18.60 -7.77 -7.48
N ASP A 297 17.42 -8.28 -7.84
CA ASP A 297 16.13 -7.90 -7.30
C ASP A 297 15.25 -9.15 -7.27
N MET A 298 15.02 -9.71 -6.08
CA MET A 298 14.13 -10.86 -5.89
C MET A 298 12.67 -10.42 -5.73
N GLY A 299 12.45 -9.12 -5.53
CA GLY A 299 11.18 -8.54 -5.14
C GLY A 299 10.86 -8.60 -3.64
N PHE A 300 9.75 -7.99 -3.28
CA PHE A 300 9.24 -7.94 -1.90
C PHE A 300 7.70 -7.76 -1.87
N PRO A 301 7.04 -7.91 -0.71
CA PRO A 301 5.60 -7.70 -0.57
C PRO A 301 5.21 -6.26 -0.90
N ALA A 302 4.19 -6.09 -1.75
CA ALA A 302 3.68 -4.78 -2.12
C ALA A 302 2.61 -4.31 -1.13
N GLY A 303 2.97 -4.02 0.12
CA GLY A 303 2.01 -3.48 1.09
C GLY A 303 1.98 -4.25 2.40
N LEU A 304 0.73 -4.48 2.80
CA LEU A 304 0.29 -5.37 3.86
C LEU A 304 0.70 -6.82 3.64
N PRO A 305 0.58 -7.66 4.69
CA PRO A 305 1.01 -9.05 4.67
C PRO A 305 0.42 -9.83 3.50
N ARG A 306 1.31 -10.49 2.75
CA ARG A 306 0.94 -11.34 1.61
C ARG A 306 2.04 -12.32 1.26
N MET A 307 1.65 -13.36 0.52
CA MET A 307 2.60 -14.26 -0.12
C MET A 307 3.25 -13.60 -1.35
N THR A 308 4.57 -13.70 -1.42
CA THR A 308 5.39 -13.36 -2.59
C THR A 308 6.18 -14.57 -3.06
N VAL A 309 6.54 -14.57 -4.35
CA VAL A 309 7.28 -15.68 -4.96
C VAL A 309 8.61 -15.18 -5.51
N ALA A 310 9.72 -15.63 -4.91
CA ALA A 310 11.06 -15.44 -5.46
C ALA A 310 11.50 -16.70 -6.23
N ASP A 311 11.75 -16.58 -7.54
CA ASP A 311 12.12 -17.70 -8.41
C ASP A 311 13.64 -17.81 -8.58
N LEU A 312 14.25 -18.77 -7.90
CA LEU A 312 15.69 -19.07 -7.93
C LEU A 312 16.03 -20.19 -8.93
N SER A 313 15.04 -20.68 -9.69
CA SER A 313 15.21 -21.79 -10.62
C SER A 313 16.26 -21.44 -11.68
N GLY A 314 17.30 -22.28 -11.77
CA GLY A 314 18.42 -22.07 -12.69
C GLY A 314 19.35 -20.91 -12.35
N LYS A 315 19.18 -20.24 -11.19
CA LYS A 315 20.03 -19.13 -10.73
C LYS A 315 21.18 -19.58 -9.83
N LEU A 316 21.02 -20.73 -9.17
CA LEU A 316 22.04 -21.29 -8.28
C LEU A 316 22.94 -22.30 -9.00
N LEU A 317 24.17 -22.44 -8.53
CA LEU A 317 25.06 -23.52 -8.97
C LEU A 317 24.64 -24.85 -8.34
N PRO A 318 24.76 -25.99 -9.04
CA PRO A 318 24.55 -27.29 -8.43
C PRO A 318 25.45 -27.48 -7.20
N GLY A 319 24.87 -27.96 -6.10
CA GLY A 319 25.54 -28.10 -4.81
C GLY A 319 25.33 -26.92 -3.85
N THR A 320 24.81 -25.77 -4.30
CA THR A 320 24.48 -24.65 -3.40
C THR A 320 23.42 -25.09 -2.39
N GLN A 321 23.74 -24.96 -1.10
CA GLN A 321 22.84 -25.26 0.01
C GLN A 321 22.48 -24.03 0.84
N HIS A 322 23.33 -23.01 0.87
CA HIS A 322 23.08 -21.80 1.63
C HIS A 322 22.89 -20.61 0.70
N ILE A 323 21.87 -19.81 0.99
CA ILE A 323 21.61 -18.53 0.32
C ILE A 323 21.50 -17.43 1.37
N ARG A 324 21.73 -16.19 0.95
CA ARG A 324 21.57 -15.01 1.78
C ARG A 324 20.75 -13.97 1.03
N ILE A 325 19.71 -13.47 1.68
CA ILE A 325 18.88 -12.37 1.21
C ILE A 325 19.37 -11.12 1.93
N SER A 326 19.71 -10.04 1.24
CA SER A 326 20.12 -8.79 1.91
C SER A 326 19.44 -7.57 1.31
N THR A 327 19.22 -6.56 2.15
CA THR A 327 18.55 -5.31 1.80
C THR A 327 18.86 -4.23 2.85
N ASN A 328 18.41 -3.01 2.64
CA ASN A 328 18.33 -1.96 3.67
C ASN A 328 16.89 -1.43 3.82
N LEU A 329 15.91 -2.15 3.26
CA LEU A 329 14.50 -1.87 3.40
C LEU A 329 13.95 -2.59 4.64
N GLN A 330 13.01 -1.95 5.31
CA GLN A 330 12.36 -2.48 6.51
C GLN A 330 11.28 -3.53 6.13
N ILE A 331 11.72 -4.74 5.81
CA ILE A 331 10.86 -5.84 5.37
C ILE A 331 10.81 -6.91 6.46
N TYR A 332 9.60 -7.26 6.88
CA TYR A 332 9.35 -8.27 7.89
C TYR A 332 8.83 -9.54 7.24
N TRP A 333 9.46 -10.67 7.56
CA TRP A 333 9.01 -11.99 7.14
C TRP A 333 8.51 -12.77 8.34
N ASP A 334 7.42 -13.51 8.20
CA ASP A 334 6.91 -14.44 9.22
C ASP A 334 6.85 -15.87 8.71
N ASN A 335 6.93 -16.09 7.39
CA ASN A 335 7.00 -17.42 6.82
C ASN A 335 7.81 -17.48 5.53
N ILE A 336 8.66 -18.52 5.42
CA ILE A 336 9.43 -18.81 4.22
C ILE A 336 9.38 -20.32 3.99
N LEU A 337 8.94 -20.73 2.80
CA LEU A 337 8.93 -22.12 2.37
C LEU A 337 9.76 -22.28 1.11
N ILE A 338 10.49 -23.39 1.05
CA ILE A 338 11.27 -23.85 -0.10
C ILE A 338 10.38 -24.76 -0.92
N ASP A 339 10.05 -24.30 -2.13
CA ASP A 339 9.24 -25.05 -3.08
C ASP A 339 10.10 -25.57 -4.24
N ARG A 340 10.01 -26.88 -4.48
CA ARG A 340 10.73 -27.57 -5.57
C ARG A 340 9.79 -28.20 -6.59
N THR A 341 8.52 -27.81 -6.58
CA THR A 341 7.45 -28.42 -7.38
C THR A 341 7.65 -28.16 -8.88
N PRO A 342 7.71 -29.18 -9.75
CA PRO A 342 7.60 -28.96 -11.19
C PRO A 342 6.31 -28.22 -11.54
N GLN A 343 6.34 -27.31 -12.52
CA GLN A 343 5.16 -26.50 -12.89
C GLN A 343 4.26 -27.22 -13.90
N ASP A 344 4.08 -28.53 -13.72
CA ASP A 344 3.15 -29.40 -14.45
C ASP A 344 1.85 -29.67 -13.66
N VAL A 345 1.62 -28.87 -12.61
CA VAL A 345 0.39 -28.85 -11.82
C VAL A 345 -0.84 -28.54 -12.69
N SER A 346 -1.87 -29.36 -12.54
CA SER A 346 -3.16 -29.16 -13.20
C SER A 346 -3.99 -28.10 -12.47
N VAL A 347 -4.18 -26.96 -13.12
CA VAL A 347 -5.02 -25.85 -12.63
C VAL A 347 -6.06 -25.51 -13.70
N ARG A 348 -7.28 -25.15 -13.31
CA ARG A 348 -8.28 -24.57 -14.20
C ARG A 348 -8.62 -23.16 -13.75
N LEU A 349 -8.44 -22.21 -14.67
CA LEU A 349 -8.83 -20.83 -14.45
C LEU A 349 -10.20 -20.58 -15.06
N ALA A 350 -11.10 -19.99 -14.28
CA ALA A 350 -12.40 -19.53 -14.75
C ALA A 350 -12.60 -18.07 -14.34
N PRO A 351 -12.62 -17.11 -15.28
CA PRO A 351 -12.96 -15.72 -14.97
C PRO A 351 -14.44 -15.62 -14.61
N LEU A 352 -14.76 -14.86 -13.57
CA LEU A 352 -16.13 -14.52 -13.20
C LEU A 352 -16.54 -13.19 -13.83
N SER A 353 -17.82 -13.10 -14.20
CA SER A 353 -18.41 -11.87 -14.72
C SER A 353 -18.66 -10.89 -13.58
N LEU A 354 -18.20 -9.64 -13.75
CA LEU A 354 -18.56 -8.53 -12.87
C LEU A 354 -20.02 -8.13 -13.14
N ARG A 355 -20.90 -8.34 -12.16
CA ARG A 355 -22.35 -8.13 -12.29
C ARG A 355 -22.76 -6.69 -11.97
N SER A 356 -22.13 -6.08 -10.97
CA SER A 356 -22.32 -4.67 -10.62
C SER A 356 -21.04 -4.10 -10.02
N ALA A 357 -20.81 -2.81 -10.27
CA ALA A 357 -19.80 -2.01 -9.62
C ALA A 357 -20.40 -0.64 -9.29
N ASP A 358 -20.49 -0.30 -8.01
CA ASP A 358 -21.13 0.93 -7.55
C ASP A 358 -20.14 1.78 -6.75
N LEU A 359 -19.79 2.96 -7.28
CA LEU A 359 -18.91 3.92 -6.63
C LEU A 359 -19.73 4.82 -5.69
N HIS A 360 -19.32 4.90 -4.43
CA HIS A 360 -19.95 5.79 -3.46
C HIS A 360 -18.98 6.19 -2.34
N PHE A 361 -19.36 7.21 -1.56
CA PHE A 361 -18.66 7.53 -0.32
C PHE A 361 -19.11 6.58 0.78
N HIS A 362 -18.18 5.75 1.26
CA HIS A 362 -18.41 4.85 2.38
C HIS A 362 -18.12 5.56 3.71
N GLY A 363 -17.03 6.32 3.74
CA GLY A 363 -16.40 6.82 4.97
C GLY A 363 -15.12 6.04 5.28
N TYR A 364 -14.67 6.16 6.52
CA TYR A 364 -13.39 5.65 6.97
C TYR A 364 -13.60 4.52 7.98
N PRO A 365 -13.35 3.25 7.61
CA PRO A 365 -13.37 2.13 8.54
C PRO A 365 -12.33 2.29 9.64
N ARG A 366 -12.63 1.71 10.82
CA ARG A 366 -11.72 1.79 11.96
C ARG A 366 -10.46 0.98 11.70
N GLN A 367 -9.36 1.70 11.51
CA GLN A 367 -8.02 1.15 11.50
C GLN A 367 -7.61 0.70 12.90
N ILE A 368 -6.93 -0.45 12.96
CA ILE A 368 -6.33 -1.02 14.15
C ILE A 368 -4.86 -1.29 13.82
N GLU A 369 -3.96 -0.61 14.51
CA GLU A 369 -2.52 -0.89 14.44
C GLU A 369 -2.22 -2.29 15.00
N ASP A 370 -1.33 -3.01 14.35
CA ASP A 370 -0.82 -4.31 14.78
C ASP A 370 0.72 -4.29 14.84
N GLN A 371 1.34 -5.45 15.04
CA GLN A 371 2.79 -5.64 15.03
C GLN A 371 3.21 -6.54 13.87
N PRO A 372 4.34 -6.25 13.20
CA PRO A 372 5.25 -5.11 13.38
C PRO A 372 4.64 -3.76 13.02
N PRO A 373 5.30 -2.63 13.34
CA PRO A 373 4.90 -1.31 12.81
C PRO A 373 4.72 -1.41 11.30
N GLY A 374 3.63 -0.83 10.80
CA GLY A 374 3.22 -0.99 9.39
C GLY A 374 2.02 -1.91 9.24
N ASN A 375 1.92 -2.95 10.05
CA ASN A 375 0.80 -3.89 10.00
C ASN A 375 -0.48 -3.23 10.51
N VAL A 376 -1.50 -3.18 9.66
CA VAL A 376 -2.80 -2.60 10.02
C VAL A 376 -3.94 -3.54 9.65
N LYS A 377 -4.94 -3.53 10.51
CA LYS A 377 -6.22 -4.20 10.32
C LYS A 377 -7.32 -3.16 10.22
N TYR A 378 -8.41 -3.53 9.58
CA TYR A 378 -9.59 -2.67 9.48
C TYR A 378 -10.83 -3.40 9.99
N VAL A 379 -11.66 -2.69 10.74
CA VAL A 379 -13.03 -3.12 11.04
C VAL A 379 -13.95 -2.36 10.09
N TYR A 380 -14.27 -3.01 8.97
CA TYR A 380 -15.04 -2.41 7.87
C TYR A 380 -16.36 -1.78 8.34
N GLU A 381 -17.08 -2.44 9.25
CA GLU A 381 -18.40 -1.99 9.70
C GLU A 381 -18.38 -0.81 10.68
N GLU A 382 -17.23 -0.50 11.28
CA GLU A 382 -17.09 0.64 12.19
C GLU A 382 -16.59 1.86 11.43
N VAL A 383 -17.53 2.65 10.91
CA VAL A 383 -17.26 3.71 9.94
C VAL A 383 -17.36 5.09 10.55
N SER A 384 -16.36 5.92 10.28
CA SER A 384 -16.38 7.36 10.51
C SER A 384 -16.76 8.10 9.23
N SER A 385 -17.70 9.06 9.30
CA SER A 385 -18.04 9.91 8.15
C SER A 385 -17.01 11.01 7.87
N THR A 386 -16.08 11.24 8.79
CA THR A 386 -14.99 12.22 8.68
C THR A 386 -13.65 11.53 8.87
N GLY A 387 -12.59 12.09 8.30
CA GLY A 387 -11.24 11.58 8.45
C GLY A 387 -10.23 12.72 8.44
N PRO A 388 -9.01 12.50 8.93
CA PRO A 388 -7.95 13.50 8.94
C PRO A 388 -7.32 13.72 7.56
N TYR A 389 -8.00 13.38 6.46
CA TYR A 389 -7.43 13.34 5.12
C TYR A 389 -7.93 14.49 4.24
N ALA A 390 -7.01 15.12 3.49
CA ALA A 390 -7.42 16.01 2.40
C ALA A 390 -7.75 15.18 1.16
N ARG A 391 -8.12 15.88 0.09
CA ARG A 391 -8.41 15.29 -1.22
C ARG A 391 -7.74 16.13 -2.28
N GLN A 392 -7.23 15.49 -3.32
CA GLN A 392 -6.72 16.19 -4.46
C GLN A 392 -7.80 17.06 -5.11
N ALA A 393 -7.43 18.27 -5.53
CA ALA A 393 -8.34 19.12 -6.29
C ALA A 393 -8.48 18.60 -7.73
N GLY A 394 -9.69 18.55 -8.27
CA GLY A 394 -9.90 18.12 -9.65
C GLY A 394 -11.22 17.39 -9.85
N THR A 395 -11.25 16.60 -10.92
CA THR A 395 -12.47 15.98 -11.41
C THR A 395 -12.45 14.48 -11.16
N TYR A 396 -13.38 14.03 -10.32
CA TYR A 396 -13.58 12.64 -9.96
C TYR A 396 -14.77 12.03 -10.72
N THR A 397 -14.81 10.70 -10.74
CA THR A 397 -15.95 9.96 -11.27
C THR A 397 -17.19 10.20 -10.42
N ARG A 398 -18.35 10.32 -11.08
CA ARG A 398 -19.67 10.42 -10.46
C ARG A 398 -19.98 9.15 -9.66
N TYR A 399 -20.77 9.28 -8.60
CA TYR A 399 -21.26 8.12 -7.87
C TYR A 399 -22.26 7.30 -8.70
N GLY A 400 -22.47 6.06 -8.25
CA GLY A 400 -23.37 5.08 -8.87
C GLY A 400 -22.63 4.06 -9.75
N ASP A 401 -23.33 3.54 -10.75
CA ASP A 401 -22.82 2.47 -11.62
C ASP A 401 -21.61 2.93 -12.43
N VAL A 402 -20.50 2.21 -12.25
CA VAL A 402 -19.20 2.35 -12.94
C VAL A 402 -18.74 1.04 -13.58
N ARG A 403 -19.61 0.02 -13.64
CA ARG A 403 -19.25 -1.33 -14.12
C ARG A 403 -18.66 -1.34 -15.52
N GLU A 404 -19.15 -0.47 -16.42
CA GLU A 404 -18.64 -0.43 -17.80
C GLU A 404 -17.19 0.02 -17.87
N LEU A 405 -16.76 0.92 -16.98
CA LEU A 405 -15.39 1.39 -16.93
C LEU A 405 -14.44 0.27 -16.53
N LEU A 406 -14.89 -0.66 -15.68
CA LEU A 406 -14.07 -1.71 -15.10
C LEU A 406 -13.97 -3.01 -15.92
N ALA A 407 -14.56 -3.05 -17.12
CA ALA A 407 -14.65 -4.25 -17.94
C ALA A 407 -13.34 -4.57 -18.70
N ASP A 408 -12.69 -3.53 -19.20
CA ASP A 408 -11.50 -3.59 -20.04
C ASP A 408 -10.35 -2.79 -19.44
N PHE A 409 -9.16 -2.88 -20.01
CA PHE A 409 -7.99 -2.15 -19.53
C PHE A 409 -7.63 -1.16 -20.63
N ASP A 410 -8.34 -0.04 -20.68
CA ASP A 410 -8.45 0.83 -21.85
C ASP A 410 -8.29 2.32 -21.55
N ASP A 411 -7.75 2.65 -20.37
CA ASP A 411 -7.52 4.01 -19.91
C ASP A 411 -8.80 4.79 -19.55
N ARG A 412 -9.98 4.15 -19.48
CA ARG A 412 -11.21 4.76 -18.93
C ARG A 412 -11.35 4.45 -17.45
N LEU A 413 -10.91 5.39 -16.62
CA LEU A 413 -10.64 5.15 -15.21
C LEU A 413 -11.84 5.51 -14.32
N VAL A 414 -12.11 4.67 -13.33
CA VAL A 414 -12.87 5.09 -12.15
C VAL A 414 -11.92 5.87 -11.25
N VAL A 415 -12.15 7.17 -11.13
CA VAL A 415 -11.37 8.10 -10.32
C VAL A 415 -12.10 8.38 -9.01
N PHE A 416 -11.53 7.87 -7.91
CA PHE A 416 -12.08 8.01 -6.56
C PHE A 416 -10.96 8.27 -5.56
N GLY A 417 -11.30 8.80 -4.39
CA GLY A 417 -10.29 9.16 -3.38
C GLY A 417 -10.75 8.89 -1.96
N SER A 418 -10.06 9.52 -1.02
CA SER A 418 -10.23 9.34 0.42
C SER A 418 -11.67 9.12 0.91
N GLY A 419 -11.91 7.95 1.52
CA GLY A 419 -13.17 7.47 2.09
C GLY A 419 -14.20 6.97 1.08
N GLU A 420 -13.83 6.87 -0.20
CA GLU A 420 -14.69 6.34 -1.26
C GLU A 420 -14.34 4.88 -1.56
N GLU A 421 -15.35 4.12 -1.99
CA GLU A 421 -15.18 2.72 -2.38
C GLU A 421 -15.97 2.40 -3.65
N VAL A 422 -15.49 1.37 -4.35
CA VAL A 422 -16.26 0.67 -5.38
C VAL A 422 -16.76 -0.66 -4.79
N ALA A 423 -18.08 -0.79 -4.66
CA ALA A 423 -18.71 -2.04 -4.28
C ALA A 423 -18.81 -2.97 -5.49
N LEU A 424 -18.06 -4.07 -5.47
CA LEU A 424 -17.90 -5.01 -6.58
C LEU A 424 -18.63 -6.32 -6.30
N GLU A 425 -19.47 -6.75 -7.23
CA GLU A 425 -20.23 -8.00 -7.08
C GLU A 425 -20.00 -8.91 -8.29
N PHE A 426 -19.40 -10.07 -8.07
CA PHE A 426 -19.13 -11.07 -9.10
C PHE A 426 -20.19 -12.17 -9.09
N ASP A 427 -20.51 -12.67 -10.29
CA ASP A 427 -21.49 -13.75 -10.50
C ASP A 427 -20.79 -15.13 -10.48
N PRO A 428 -21.02 -15.97 -9.44
CA PRO A 428 -20.44 -17.30 -9.36
C PRO A 428 -21.24 -18.36 -10.15
N THR A 429 -22.39 -18.05 -10.74
CA THR A 429 -23.31 -19.06 -11.31
C THR A 429 -22.74 -19.81 -12.52
N SER A 430 -21.76 -19.24 -13.22
CA SER A 430 -21.06 -19.87 -14.34
C SER A 430 -19.93 -20.82 -13.91
N LEU A 431 -19.64 -20.89 -12.60
CA LEU A 431 -18.55 -21.70 -12.11
C LEU A 431 -18.84 -23.20 -12.27
N PRO A 432 -17.86 -23.98 -12.77
CA PRO A 432 -18.04 -25.41 -12.95
C PRO A 432 -18.10 -26.13 -11.60
N THR A 433 -18.79 -27.27 -11.56
CA THR A 433 -18.68 -28.21 -10.44
C THR A 433 -17.24 -28.71 -10.33
N LEU A 434 -16.70 -28.70 -9.12
CA LEU A 434 -15.33 -29.15 -8.88
C LEU A 434 -15.21 -30.67 -9.06
N PRO A 435 -14.14 -31.15 -9.71
CA PRO A 435 -13.80 -32.57 -9.68
C PRO A 435 -13.64 -33.06 -8.24
N LYS A 436 -13.83 -34.37 -8.01
CA LYS A 436 -13.63 -34.96 -6.68
C LYS A 436 -12.18 -34.74 -6.22
N GLY A 437 -12.01 -34.23 -5.00
CA GLY A 437 -10.69 -33.92 -4.42
C GLY A 437 -10.08 -32.61 -4.92
N TRP A 438 -10.85 -31.80 -5.66
CA TRP A 438 -10.45 -30.45 -6.03
C TRP A 438 -11.08 -29.41 -5.13
N VAL A 439 -10.46 -28.24 -5.13
CA VAL A 439 -10.77 -27.08 -4.32
C VAL A 439 -10.64 -25.83 -5.21
N ARG A 440 -11.17 -24.69 -4.74
CA ARG A 440 -11.20 -23.43 -5.49
C ARG A 440 -10.73 -22.28 -4.62
N ASP A 441 -9.56 -21.73 -4.93
CA ASP A 441 -9.14 -20.41 -4.46
C ASP A 441 -9.50 -19.35 -5.52
N TYR A 442 -9.25 -18.07 -5.23
CA TYR A 442 -9.49 -17.00 -6.18
C TYR A 442 -8.29 -16.07 -6.27
N PHE A 443 -8.03 -15.53 -7.46
CA PHE A 443 -7.14 -14.39 -7.65
C PHE A 443 -7.96 -13.17 -8.04
N PHE A 444 -7.84 -12.11 -7.25
CA PHE A 444 -8.37 -10.80 -7.57
C PHE A 444 -7.30 -10.03 -8.35
N LEU A 445 -7.66 -9.53 -9.52
CA LEU A 445 -6.82 -8.73 -10.40
C LEU A 445 -7.35 -7.31 -10.39
N ALA A 446 -6.45 -6.35 -10.14
CA ALA A 446 -6.70 -4.93 -10.35
C ALA A 446 -5.75 -4.38 -11.41
N ASN A 447 -6.29 -3.58 -12.33
CA ASN A 447 -5.52 -2.68 -13.16
C ASN A 447 -5.85 -1.25 -12.77
N GLY A 448 -4.82 -0.46 -12.53
CA GLY A 448 -5.00 0.93 -12.16
C GLY A 448 -3.72 1.55 -11.65
N TYR A 449 -3.87 2.77 -11.18
CA TYR A 449 -2.81 3.59 -10.63
C TYR A 449 -3.29 4.20 -9.32
N GLU A 450 -2.35 4.68 -8.53
CA GLU A 450 -2.62 5.50 -7.35
C GLU A 450 -1.65 6.68 -7.33
N LYS A 451 -2.09 7.77 -6.71
CA LYS A 451 -1.25 8.94 -6.52
C LYS A 451 -1.46 9.48 -5.11
N ASP A 452 -0.37 9.46 -4.36
CA ASP A 452 -0.30 10.00 -3.02
C ASP A 452 -0.19 11.54 -3.01
N MET A 453 -0.41 12.14 -1.84
CA MET A 453 -0.24 13.56 -1.59
C MET A 453 1.08 13.90 -0.88
N ASP A 454 2.09 13.01 -0.91
CA ASP A 454 3.42 13.30 -0.34
C ASP A 454 4.03 14.53 -1.01
N PHE A 455 4.71 15.38 -0.23
CA PHE A 455 5.28 16.62 -0.71
C PHE A 455 6.24 16.45 -1.90
N TYR A 456 6.98 15.34 -1.97
CA TYR A 456 7.91 15.04 -3.07
C TYR A 456 7.28 14.23 -4.21
N ALA A 457 6.03 13.77 -4.06
CA ALA A 457 5.29 13.20 -5.15
C ALA A 457 4.96 14.26 -6.21
N ALA A 458 4.97 13.85 -7.47
CA ALA A 458 4.67 14.73 -8.57
C ALA A 458 3.16 14.96 -8.67
N GLU A 459 2.74 16.22 -8.72
CA GLU A 459 1.33 16.61 -8.92
C GLU A 459 0.39 16.00 -7.86
N GLY A 460 0.90 15.82 -6.63
CA GLY A 460 0.18 15.19 -5.53
C GLY A 460 -1.04 15.96 -5.06
N ASN A 461 -1.16 17.27 -5.34
CA ASN A 461 -2.29 18.10 -4.90
C ASN A 461 -3.49 18.10 -5.85
N THR A 462 -3.37 17.49 -7.03
CA THR A 462 -4.39 17.54 -8.08
C THR A 462 -4.72 16.15 -8.62
N VAL A 463 -5.95 15.94 -9.08
CA VAL A 463 -6.31 14.71 -9.79
C VAL A 463 -5.55 14.64 -11.11
N ASP A 464 -5.45 15.74 -11.84
CA ASP A 464 -4.62 15.82 -13.03
C ASP A 464 -3.12 15.88 -12.68
N PRO A 465 -2.24 15.48 -13.61
CA PRO A 465 -2.52 14.74 -14.84
C PRO A 465 -3.05 13.31 -14.58
N VAL A 466 -4.00 12.85 -15.39
CA VAL A 466 -4.54 11.47 -15.29
C VAL A 466 -3.54 10.47 -15.90
N PRO A 467 -3.13 9.40 -15.19
CA PRO A 467 -2.22 8.40 -15.73
C PRO A 467 -2.88 7.55 -16.84
N PHE A 468 -2.06 6.97 -17.72
CA PHE A 468 -2.52 6.08 -18.79
C PHE A 468 -1.41 5.10 -19.20
N ARG A 469 -1.76 3.96 -19.80
CA ARG A 469 -0.86 2.84 -20.11
C ARG A 469 0.36 3.22 -20.93
N ALA A 470 0.17 4.06 -21.94
CA ALA A 470 1.23 4.48 -22.85
C ALA A 470 2.09 5.65 -22.31
N MET A 471 1.85 6.13 -21.08
CA MET A 471 2.54 7.29 -20.51
C MET A 471 4.05 7.04 -20.32
N GLN A 472 4.44 5.80 -20.00
CA GLN A 472 5.80 5.33 -19.64
C GLN A 472 6.34 5.90 -18.33
N THR A 473 6.30 7.22 -18.15
CA THR A 473 6.73 7.92 -16.92
C THR A 473 5.66 8.90 -16.46
N TYR A 474 5.69 9.29 -15.20
CA TYR A 474 4.77 10.27 -14.63
C TYR A 474 5.53 11.35 -13.81
N PRO A 475 5.28 12.65 -14.06
CA PRO A 475 4.47 13.20 -15.14
C PRO A 475 5.04 12.83 -16.51
N TYR A 476 4.23 12.93 -17.57
CA TYR A 476 4.57 12.47 -18.92
C TYR A 476 4.86 13.65 -19.88
N PRO A 477 6.03 14.32 -19.79
CA PRO A 477 6.34 15.48 -20.62
C PRO A 477 6.30 15.15 -22.11
N GLY A 478 5.67 16.01 -22.91
CA GLY A 478 5.55 15.84 -24.36
C GLY A 478 4.53 14.78 -24.81
N LYS A 479 3.79 14.19 -23.87
CA LYS A 479 2.63 13.33 -24.16
C LYS A 479 1.37 13.95 -23.55
N SER A 480 0.23 13.43 -23.97
CA SER A 480 -1.07 13.75 -23.38
C SER A 480 -1.85 12.47 -23.16
N PHE A 481 -2.75 12.51 -22.20
CA PHE A 481 -3.79 11.50 -22.09
C PHE A 481 -4.60 11.43 -23.41
N PRO A 482 -5.07 10.25 -23.84
CA PRO A 482 -5.83 10.12 -25.09
C PRO A 482 -7.11 10.99 -25.06
N LEU A 483 -7.37 11.72 -26.15
CA LEU A 483 -8.55 12.58 -26.31
C LEU A 483 -9.33 12.25 -27.60
N ASP A 484 -9.35 10.97 -27.97
CA ASP A 484 -10.28 10.50 -29.00
C ASP A 484 -11.74 10.53 -28.51
N ASP A 485 -12.68 10.28 -29.42
CA ASP A 485 -14.12 10.36 -29.13
C ASP A 485 -14.52 9.44 -27.95
N GLU A 486 -13.87 8.29 -27.76
CA GLU A 486 -14.18 7.36 -26.68
C GLU A 486 -13.76 7.93 -25.33
N HIS A 487 -12.51 8.42 -25.22
CA HIS A 487 -11.99 8.98 -23.97
C HIS A 487 -12.66 10.32 -23.62
N LEU A 488 -12.97 11.16 -24.61
CA LEU A 488 -13.68 12.41 -24.38
C LEU A 488 -15.10 12.17 -23.86
N ASN A 489 -15.83 11.21 -24.46
CA ASN A 489 -17.16 10.83 -23.98
C ASN A 489 -17.10 10.25 -22.56
N TYR A 490 -16.10 9.41 -22.26
CA TYR A 490 -15.85 8.93 -20.90
C TYR A 490 -15.73 10.09 -19.90
N PHE A 491 -14.87 11.08 -20.15
CA PHE A 491 -14.72 12.23 -19.25
C PHE A 491 -16.05 12.98 -19.04
N LEU A 492 -16.79 13.23 -20.12
CA LEU A 492 -18.03 14.00 -20.06
C LEU A 492 -19.17 13.26 -19.34
N ILE A 493 -19.22 11.92 -19.43
CA ILE A 493 -20.29 11.11 -18.84
C ILE A 493 -19.98 10.72 -17.39
N TYR A 494 -18.72 10.39 -17.11
CA TYR A 494 -18.31 9.81 -15.83
C TYR A 494 -17.63 10.82 -14.92
N ASN A 495 -16.71 11.64 -15.42
CA ASN A 495 -15.91 12.52 -14.57
C ASN A 495 -16.60 13.87 -14.41
N THR A 496 -17.66 13.89 -13.59
CA THR A 496 -18.53 15.06 -13.42
C THR A 496 -18.56 15.59 -11.98
N ARG A 497 -17.78 15.01 -11.07
CA ARG A 497 -17.72 15.43 -9.67
C ARG A 497 -16.47 16.28 -9.43
N HIS A 498 -16.64 17.60 -9.32
CA HIS A 498 -15.53 18.51 -9.08
C HIS A 498 -15.30 18.70 -7.58
N VAL A 499 -14.06 18.46 -7.16
CA VAL A 499 -13.61 18.59 -5.77
C VAL A 499 -12.59 19.73 -5.70
N SER A 500 -12.79 20.64 -4.74
CA SER A 500 -11.96 21.85 -4.60
C SER A 500 -10.66 21.63 -3.82
N GLY A 501 -10.51 20.48 -3.14
CA GLY A 501 -9.38 20.13 -2.29
C GLY A 501 -9.44 20.67 -0.84
N ASN A 502 -10.42 21.53 -0.50
CA ASN A 502 -10.55 22.17 0.83
C ASN A 502 -11.87 21.81 1.55
N GLU A 503 -12.40 20.61 1.31
CA GLU A 503 -13.77 20.25 1.69
C GLU A 503 -14.06 19.80 3.15
N PRO A 504 -13.10 19.36 3.99
CA PRO A 504 -13.49 18.79 5.29
C PRO A 504 -14.03 19.80 6.30
N ARG A 505 -15.19 19.48 6.88
CA ARG A 505 -15.77 20.17 8.06
C ARG A 505 -14.95 19.94 9.34
N GLY A 506 -14.06 18.93 9.35
CA GLY A 506 -13.07 18.67 10.40
C GLY A 506 -12.12 17.52 10.01
N TYR A 507 -10.84 17.63 10.35
CA TYR A 507 -9.79 16.64 10.06
C TYR A 507 -9.60 15.64 11.22
N ARG A 508 -10.64 14.86 11.55
CA ARG A 508 -10.59 13.81 12.58
C ARG A 508 -11.56 12.67 12.32
N TYR A 509 -11.33 11.53 12.97
CA TYR A 509 -12.30 10.43 13.00
C TYR A 509 -13.40 10.67 14.04
N GLU A 510 -14.62 10.33 13.67
CA GLU A 510 -15.82 10.32 14.50
C GLU A 510 -16.57 8.99 14.28
N TYR A 511 -16.14 7.95 14.98
CA TYR A 511 -16.83 6.67 14.98
C TYR A 511 -18.10 6.78 15.83
N GLN A 512 -19.26 6.43 15.28
CA GLN A 512 -20.47 6.30 16.08
C GLN A 512 -20.30 5.14 17.05
N THR A 513 -20.51 5.40 18.34
CA THR A 513 -20.55 4.32 19.34
C THR A 513 -21.68 3.36 18.96
N PRO A 514 -21.44 2.04 18.89
CA PRO A 514 -22.50 1.08 18.61
C PRO A 514 -23.65 1.30 19.59
N LYS A 515 -24.87 1.49 19.07
CA LYS A 515 -26.09 1.56 19.89
C LYS A 515 -26.45 0.20 20.46
#